data_AF-A0A1G6WJ24-F1
#
_entry.id   AF-A0A1G6WJ24-F1
#
_cell.length_a   1.000
_cell.length_b   1.000
_cell.length_c   1.000
_cell.angle_alpha   90.00
_cell.angle_beta   90.00
_cell.angle_gamma   90.00
#
_symmetry.space_group_name_H-M   'P 1'
#
loop_
_entity.id
_entity.type
_entity.pdbx_description
1 polymer ?
#
loop_
_entity_poly.entity_id
_entity_poly.type
_entity_poly.pdbx_seq_one_letter_code
_entity_poly.pdbx_strand_id
1 'polypeptide(L)'
;MKDIISNLLVLFLILTAISCSKRIEITEESNTEDLPKISLDSVNIYIENSASIYGFTTTNSEYINVVTDLASFANIIDETDAIFNYSLISGDNQSLTEYPLGNDASILSSVLSPSGLKKPTSGNSDINGMFNHVLKSLGENSISILISDGIYDIGEESNPLAALETQGIGTRTTFIKNLQEKNTETLVVKLSSDFDGQYYPGVTKSQEMIKQKRPYYIWIFGDESLVDKFFSDDRIQALKGYQNHTAFKKLGLINIEYKNFSFGNSNVKITPRDPKSYEVLKTGLPVVFSIATNLDFLRLGEAYLNNPSNYRVNLGYNFKECIRLDQYPDEDGKVDKALKNIPFSPTHLIFLSSEKPILGPVEISLIPKLPSWIEESTMVSDSPLNGEENRTFGLSTLMNGINEAYLEVSNTKEIFNLIINIKD
;
A
#
# COMPACT_ATOMS: atom_id res chain seq x y z
N MET A 1 20.04 77.63 51.84
CA MET A 1 19.96 78.17 50.46
C MET A 1 19.52 77.00 49.59
N LYS A 2 18.20 76.83 49.36
CA LYS A 2 17.44 77.36 48.20
C LYS A 2 18.03 76.84 46.88
N ASP A 3 17.37 76.15 45.94
CA ASP A 3 15.97 75.81 45.60
C ASP A 3 16.10 74.72 44.46
N ILE A 4 15.41 73.57 44.43
CA ILE A 4 14.02 73.29 43.98
C ILE A 4 13.85 73.03 42.44
N ILE A 5 13.28 71.85 42.08
CA ILE A 5 12.40 71.47 40.92
C ILE A 5 13.05 71.40 39.52
N SER A 6 13.11 70.24 38.82
CA SER A 6 12.07 69.35 38.24
C SER A 6 11.53 69.81 36.85
N ASN A 7 11.35 68.80 35.97
CA ASN A 7 10.56 68.75 34.72
C ASN A 7 11.18 69.37 33.43
N LEU A 8 11.10 68.78 32.23
CA LEU A 8 10.42 67.59 31.71
C LEU A 8 10.85 67.35 30.23
N LEU A 9 10.59 66.14 29.74
CA LEU A 9 10.43 65.69 28.33
C LEU A 9 11.73 65.38 27.55
N VAL A 10 12.17 64.11 27.34
CA VAL A 10 11.58 62.91 26.71
C VAL A 10 11.97 62.75 25.23
N LEU A 11 12.69 61.63 25.00
CA LEU A 11 12.68 60.71 23.86
C LEU A 11 13.46 60.97 22.56
N PHE A 12 14.00 59.83 22.11
CA PHE A 12 14.38 59.40 20.77
C PHE A 12 15.85 59.52 20.32
N LEU A 13 16.54 58.42 20.68
CA LEU A 13 17.21 57.46 19.80
C LEU A 13 18.64 57.71 19.29
N ILE A 14 19.55 57.02 20.01
CA ILE A 14 20.60 56.09 19.53
C ILE A 14 21.56 56.63 18.45
N LEU A 15 22.71 57.12 18.93
CA LEU A 15 23.97 57.19 18.18
C LEU A 15 24.85 55.98 18.51
N THR A 16 25.08 55.19 17.46
CA THR A 16 26.36 54.63 16.98
C THR A 16 27.58 54.53 17.91
N ALA A 17 28.19 53.34 17.85
CA ALA A 17 29.62 53.07 17.54
C ALA A 17 30.51 52.41 18.63
N ILE A 18 30.86 51.15 18.31
CA ILE A 18 32.18 50.48 18.40
C ILE A 18 32.67 50.01 19.79
N SER A 19 32.84 48.69 19.97
CA SER A 19 34.16 48.04 20.11
C SER A 19 34.09 46.59 20.62
N CYS A 20 34.49 45.66 19.73
CA CYS A 20 35.27 44.43 19.93
C CYS A 20 34.98 43.47 21.11
N SER A 21 34.50 42.26 20.81
CA SER A 21 35.03 41.03 21.42
C SER A 21 34.89 39.84 20.45
N LYS A 22 35.93 39.00 20.43
CA LYS A 22 36.09 37.78 19.61
C LYS A 22 34.86 36.88 19.70
N ARG A 23 34.24 36.58 18.57
CA ARG A 23 33.28 35.48 18.43
C ARG A 23 33.99 34.30 17.81
N ILE A 24 34.05 33.20 18.55
CA ILE A 24 34.38 31.88 18.02
C ILE A 24 33.22 31.53 17.09
N GLU A 25 33.46 31.50 15.78
CA GLU A 25 32.55 30.84 14.85
C GLU A 25 32.70 29.34 15.06
N ILE A 26 31.72 28.76 15.73
CA ILE A 26 31.45 27.33 15.64
C ILE A 26 30.81 27.15 14.27
N THR A 27 31.60 26.75 13.28
CA THR A 27 31.07 26.19 12.06
C THR A 27 30.42 24.87 12.44
N GLU A 28 29.09 24.86 12.56
CA GLU A 28 28.34 23.61 12.49
C GLU A 28 28.52 23.08 11.07
N GLU A 29 29.53 22.23 10.89
CA GLU A 29 29.52 21.26 9.80
C GLU A 29 28.34 20.33 10.08
N SER A 30 27.17 20.70 9.54
CA SER A 30 26.10 19.74 9.35
C SER A 30 26.60 18.74 8.31
N ASN A 31 27.23 17.66 8.78
CA ASN A 31 27.28 16.42 8.02
C ASN A 31 25.84 15.92 7.89
N THR A 32 25.10 16.49 6.94
CA THR A 32 24.02 15.77 6.29
C THR A 32 24.72 14.70 5.48
N GLU A 33 24.86 13.50 6.05
CA GLU A 33 24.99 12.32 5.22
C GLU A 33 23.78 12.37 4.26
N ASP A 34 24.03 12.74 3.00
CA ASP A 34 23.03 12.66 1.95
C ASP A 34 22.56 11.20 1.93
N LEU A 35 21.33 10.98 2.40
CA LEU A 35 20.64 9.71 2.18
C LEU A 35 20.79 9.38 0.69
N PRO A 36 21.14 8.13 0.32
CA PRO A 36 21.37 7.80 -1.07
C PRO A 36 20.16 8.22 -1.90
N LYS A 37 20.39 9.11 -2.88
CA LYS A 37 19.35 9.55 -3.80
C LYS A 37 18.81 8.29 -4.47
N ILE A 38 17.57 7.92 -4.15
CA ILE A 38 16.86 6.81 -4.77
C ILE A 38 16.90 7.03 -6.29
N SER A 39 17.61 6.16 -7.02
CA SER A 39 17.73 6.20 -8.48
C SER A 39 16.58 5.45 -9.10
N LEU A 40 15.93 6.07 -10.09
CA LEU A 40 14.92 5.44 -10.93
C LEU A 40 15.34 5.66 -12.38
N ASP A 41 15.58 4.58 -13.10
CA ASP A 41 16.14 4.60 -14.44
C ASP A 41 15.04 4.50 -15.50
N SER A 42 13.96 3.75 -15.22
CA SER A 42 12.84 3.60 -16.15
C SER A 42 11.49 3.31 -15.48
N VAL A 43 10.43 3.74 -16.15
CA VAL A 43 9.04 3.37 -15.85
C VAL A 43 8.44 2.69 -17.08
N ASN A 44 8.10 1.41 -16.98
CA ASN A 44 7.55 0.63 -18.08
C ASN A 44 6.05 0.45 -17.90
N ILE A 45 5.24 1.08 -18.75
CA ILE A 45 3.78 1.04 -18.68
C ILE A 45 3.24 0.12 -19.77
N TYR A 46 2.57 -0.93 -19.32
CA TYR A 46 1.91 -1.95 -20.14
C TYR A 46 0.40 -1.78 -20.03
N ILE A 47 -0.26 -1.65 -21.17
CA ILE A 47 -1.72 -1.63 -21.27
C ILE A 47 -2.18 -2.93 -21.89
N GLU A 48 -3.02 -3.67 -21.18
CA GLU A 48 -3.70 -4.80 -21.77
C GLU A 48 -4.49 -4.35 -23.00
N ASN A 49 -4.24 -5.03 -24.12
CA ASN A 49 -4.85 -4.73 -25.40
C ASN A 49 -5.75 -5.87 -25.88
N SER A 50 -6.69 -6.27 -25.04
CA SER A 50 -7.71 -7.26 -25.33
C SER A 50 -9.05 -6.58 -25.65
N ALA A 51 -10.00 -7.36 -26.19
CA ALA A 51 -11.31 -6.83 -26.52
C ALA A 51 -12.12 -6.35 -25.29
N SER A 52 -11.81 -6.89 -24.10
CA SER A 52 -12.47 -6.52 -22.85
C SER A 52 -12.05 -5.14 -22.34
N ILE A 53 -10.91 -4.60 -22.75
CA ILE A 53 -10.46 -3.26 -22.35
C ILE A 53 -11.15 -2.14 -23.15
N TYR A 54 -11.65 -2.44 -24.35
CA TYR A 54 -12.12 -1.40 -25.27
C TYR A 54 -13.29 -0.57 -24.72
N GLY A 55 -14.17 -1.18 -23.92
CA GLY A 55 -15.31 -0.48 -23.31
C GLY A 55 -14.89 0.64 -22.34
N PHE A 56 -13.69 0.57 -21.77
CA PHE A 56 -13.13 1.62 -20.91
C PHE A 56 -12.57 2.82 -21.68
N THR A 57 -12.34 2.70 -22.99
CA THR A 57 -11.75 3.76 -23.81
C THR A 57 -12.79 4.68 -24.46
N THR A 58 -14.00 4.73 -23.89
CA THR A 58 -15.03 5.69 -24.31
C THR A 58 -14.69 7.11 -23.86
N THR A 59 -15.14 8.11 -24.61
CA THR A 59 -14.74 9.51 -24.40
C THR A 59 -15.05 9.98 -22.97
N ASN A 60 -14.04 10.54 -22.28
CA ASN A 60 -14.09 11.09 -20.92
C ASN A 60 -14.19 10.08 -19.76
N SER A 61 -13.87 8.80 -19.98
CA SER A 61 -13.85 7.81 -18.89
C SER A 61 -12.77 8.09 -17.82
N GLU A 62 -12.97 7.62 -16.59
CA GLU A 62 -11.94 7.69 -15.54
C GLU A 62 -10.69 6.91 -15.92
N TYR A 63 -10.84 5.80 -16.64
CA TYR A 63 -9.74 5.01 -17.19
C TYR A 63 -8.78 5.86 -18.04
N ILE A 64 -9.28 6.59 -19.04
CA ILE A 64 -8.43 7.43 -19.91
C ILE A 64 -7.69 8.49 -19.08
N ASN A 65 -8.39 9.10 -18.11
CA ASN A 65 -7.77 10.10 -17.23
C ASN A 65 -6.61 9.51 -16.43
N VAL A 66 -6.80 8.34 -15.84
CA VAL A 66 -5.79 7.69 -14.99
C VAL A 66 -4.60 7.18 -15.80
N VAL A 67 -4.83 6.56 -16.96
CA VAL A 67 -3.73 6.13 -17.83
C VAL A 67 -2.90 7.34 -18.28
N THR A 68 -3.55 8.44 -18.65
CA THR A 68 -2.86 9.68 -19.07
C THR A 68 -2.07 10.32 -17.91
N ASP A 69 -2.65 10.34 -16.71
CA ASP A 69 -2.01 10.81 -15.48
C ASP A 69 -0.76 10.00 -15.13
N LEU A 70 -0.84 8.66 -15.19
CA LEU A 70 0.32 7.78 -14.96
C LEU A 70 1.38 7.91 -16.05
N ALA A 71 0.99 8.16 -17.30
CA ALA A 71 1.93 8.33 -18.40
C ALA A 71 2.72 9.63 -18.31
N SER A 72 2.15 10.65 -17.66
CA SER A 72 2.78 11.97 -17.45
C SER A 72 3.04 12.22 -15.97
N PHE A 73 3.48 11.18 -15.24
CA PHE A 73 3.53 11.22 -13.79
C PHE A 73 4.53 12.27 -13.28
N ALA A 74 4.00 13.46 -12.96
CA ALA A 74 4.78 14.65 -12.61
C ALA A 74 5.81 14.41 -11.51
N ASN A 75 5.46 13.74 -10.40
CA ASN A 75 6.40 13.49 -9.31
C ASN A 75 7.63 12.68 -9.77
N ILE A 76 7.46 11.73 -10.69
CA ILE A 76 8.60 10.97 -11.23
C ILE A 76 9.41 11.86 -12.18
N ILE A 77 8.74 12.57 -13.08
CA ILE A 77 9.37 13.42 -14.09
C ILE A 77 10.15 14.58 -13.45
N ASP A 78 9.62 15.17 -12.38
CA ASP A 78 10.21 16.32 -11.71
C ASP A 78 11.39 15.94 -10.80
N GLU A 79 11.41 14.69 -10.29
CA GLU A 79 12.42 14.22 -9.34
C GLU A 79 13.52 13.33 -9.95
N THR A 80 13.30 12.80 -11.15
CA THR A 80 14.16 11.78 -11.78
C THR A 80 14.33 12.00 -13.28
N ASP A 81 15.40 11.43 -13.84
CA ASP A 81 15.63 11.35 -15.30
C ASP A 81 15.08 10.04 -15.90
N ALA A 82 14.10 9.41 -15.25
CA ALA A 82 13.59 8.10 -15.63
C ALA A 82 12.97 8.11 -17.04
N ILE A 83 13.30 7.10 -17.85
CA ILE A 83 12.71 6.92 -19.17
C ILE A 83 11.38 6.21 -19.03
N PHE A 84 10.31 6.84 -19.52
CA PHE A 84 9.01 6.18 -19.64
C PHE A 84 8.94 5.38 -20.93
N ASN A 85 8.58 4.11 -20.84
CA ASN A 85 8.33 3.24 -21.98
C ASN A 85 6.86 2.82 -21.97
N TYR A 86 6.18 2.95 -23.10
CA TYR A 86 4.77 2.60 -23.23
C TYR A 86 4.60 1.44 -24.20
N SER A 87 3.83 0.43 -23.81
CA SER A 87 3.57 -0.75 -24.63
C SER A 87 2.12 -1.21 -24.51
N LEU A 88 1.57 -1.69 -25.63
CA LEU A 88 0.35 -2.50 -25.62
C LEU A 88 0.74 -3.97 -25.51
N ILE A 89 0.02 -4.76 -24.73
CA ILE A 89 0.28 -6.19 -24.58
C ILE A 89 -0.99 -7.02 -24.79
N SER A 90 -0.92 -8.04 -25.64
CA SER A 90 -2.04 -8.95 -25.90
C SER A 90 -1.52 -10.30 -26.40
N GLY A 91 -2.37 -11.32 -26.36
CA GLY A 91 -2.00 -12.69 -26.74
C GLY A 91 -2.27 -13.68 -25.62
N ASP A 92 -2.24 -14.95 -25.99
CA ASP A 92 -2.35 -16.07 -25.06
C ASP A 92 -0.97 -16.46 -24.50
N ASN A 93 -0.94 -17.47 -23.63
CA ASN A 93 0.29 -17.96 -23.01
C ASN A 93 1.37 -18.45 -24.02
N GLN A 94 1.00 -18.75 -25.27
CA GLN A 94 1.92 -19.22 -26.30
C GLN A 94 2.38 -18.11 -27.26
N SER A 95 1.61 -17.04 -27.38
CA SER A 95 1.76 -15.99 -28.41
C SER A 95 1.61 -14.57 -27.86
N LEU A 96 1.89 -14.38 -26.57
CA LEU A 96 1.93 -13.06 -25.95
C LEU A 96 2.89 -12.14 -26.71
N THR A 97 2.36 -11.02 -27.17
CA THR A 97 3.08 -10.05 -27.99
C THR A 97 3.03 -8.68 -27.33
N GLU A 98 4.20 -8.09 -27.18
CA GLU A 98 4.36 -6.68 -26.79
C GLU A 98 4.46 -5.82 -28.06
N TYR A 99 3.75 -4.71 -28.05
CA TYR A 99 3.77 -3.71 -29.10
C TYR A 99 4.24 -2.37 -28.53
N PRO A 100 5.55 -2.08 -28.62
CA PRO A 100 6.11 -0.84 -28.12
C PRO A 100 5.54 0.37 -28.86
N LEU A 101 5.12 1.37 -28.11
CA LEU A 101 4.64 2.66 -28.61
C LEU A 101 5.73 3.75 -28.56
N GLY A 102 6.80 3.50 -27.79
CA GLY A 102 7.90 4.45 -27.58
C GLY A 102 7.85 5.11 -26.21
N ASN A 103 8.39 6.32 -26.12
CA ASN A 103 8.60 7.07 -24.88
C ASN A 103 7.91 8.45 -24.86
N ASP A 104 6.94 8.67 -25.74
CA ASP A 104 6.16 9.90 -25.81
C ASP A 104 4.73 9.65 -25.27
N ALA A 105 4.40 10.28 -24.14
CA ALA A 105 3.10 10.16 -23.49
C ALA A 105 1.93 10.56 -24.42
N SER A 106 2.17 11.47 -25.37
CA SER A 106 1.15 11.90 -26.33
C SER A 106 0.76 10.79 -27.31
N ILE A 107 1.71 9.88 -27.63
CA ILE A 107 1.44 8.69 -28.43
C ILE A 107 0.51 7.76 -27.67
N LEU A 108 0.76 7.54 -26.37
CA LEU A 108 -0.12 6.73 -25.53
C LEU A 108 -1.54 7.29 -25.53
N SER A 109 -1.70 8.58 -25.23
CA SER A 109 -3.03 9.23 -25.23
C SER A 109 -3.73 9.11 -26.58
N SER A 110 -2.99 9.12 -27.70
CA SER A 110 -3.58 8.97 -29.03
C SER A 110 -4.12 7.56 -29.31
N VAL A 111 -3.57 6.52 -28.67
CA VAL A 111 -4.02 5.13 -28.84
C VAL A 111 -5.12 4.70 -27.88
N LEU A 112 -5.40 5.48 -26.81
CA LEU A 112 -6.48 5.26 -25.83
C LEU A 112 -7.87 5.55 -26.40
N SER A 113 -8.21 4.86 -27.48
CA SER A 113 -9.52 4.86 -28.11
C SER A 113 -9.83 3.45 -28.61
N PRO A 114 -11.12 3.10 -28.84
CA PRO A 114 -11.46 1.78 -29.33
C PRO A 114 -10.79 1.45 -30.67
N SER A 115 -10.56 2.45 -31.52
CA SER A 115 -9.85 2.28 -32.79
C SER A 115 -8.33 2.13 -32.63
N GLY A 116 -7.74 2.81 -31.66
CA GLY A 116 -6.30 2.77 -31.39
C GLY A 116 -5.89 1.42 -30.82
N LEU A 117 -6.61 0.94 -29.80
CA LEU A 117 -6.34 -0.36 -29.18
C LEU A 117 -6.58 -1.54 -30.14
N LYS A 118 -7.58 -1.46 -31.04
CA LYS A 118 -7.87 -2.53 -32.02
C LYS A 118 -6.71 -2.91 -32.95
N LYS A 119 -5.63 -2.14 -33.04
CA LYS A 119 -4.44 -2.48 -33.85
C LYS A 119 -3.17 -2.04 -33.11
N PRO A 120 -2.19 -2.92 -32.87
CA PRO A 120 -2.13 -4.36 -33.11
C PRO A 120 -2.61 -5.19 -31.89
N THR A 121 -3.63 -6.02 -32.07
CA THR A 121 -4.21 -6.87 -31.00
C THR A 121 -4.43 -8.28 -31.53
N SER A 122 -4.27 -9.27 -30.66
CA SER A 122 -4.75 -10.65 -30.90
C SER A 122 -6.23 -10.84 -30.57
N GLY A 123 -6.85 -9.87 -29.88
CA GLY A 123 -8.20 -9.95 -29.34
C GLY A 123 -8.32 -10.70 -28.01
N ASN A 124 -7.26 -11.41 -27.59
CA ASN A 124 -7.24 -12.27 -26.39
C ASN A 124 -6.15 -11.81 -25.41
N SER A 125 -6.29 -12.20 -24.15
CA SER A 125 -5.30 -11.96 -23.10
C SER A 125 -5.15 -13.18 -22.19
N ASP A 126 -3.90 -13.51 -21.85
CA ASP A 126 -3.57 -14.42 -20.76
C ASP A 126 -2.91 -13.62 -19.64
N ILE A 127 -3.67 -13.37 -18.57
CA ILE A 127 -3.20 -12.53 -17.45
C ILE A 127 -1.94 -13.11 -16.78
N ASN A 128 -1.81 -14.44 -16.75
CA ASN A 128 -0.64 -15.13 -16.23
C ASN A 128 0.60 -14.89 -17.09
N GLY A 129 0.45 -15.01 -18.41
CA GLY A 129 1.47 -14.65 -19.39
C GLY A 129 1.88 -13.18 -19.28
N MET A 130 0.91 -12.27 -19.13
CA MET A 130 1.17 -10.83 -18.94
C MET A 130 1.99 -10.56 -17.68
N PHE A 131 1.59 -11.12 -16.52
CA PHE A 131 2.38 -10.98 -15.31
C PHE A 131 3.80 -11.52 -15.46
N ASN A 132 3.94 -12.71 -16.07
CA ASN A 132 5.25 -13.29 -16.32
C ASN A 132 6.13 -12.40 -17.20
N HIS A 133 5.56 -11.82 -18.25
CA HIS A 133 6.26 -10.90 -19.16
C HIS A 133 6.70 -9.62 -18.44
N VAL A 134 5.79 -8.97 -17.72
CA VAL A 134 6.04 -7.71 -17.02
C VAL A 134 7.07 -7.89 -15.89
N LEU A 135 6.93 -8.94 -15.08
CA LEU A 135 7.87 -9.24 -13.97
C LEU A 135 9.28 -9.61 -14.47
N LYS A 136 9.37 -10.35 -15.58
CA LYS A 136 10.67 -10.66 -16.20
C LYS A 136 11.34 -9.42 -16.77
N SER A 137 10.55 -8.52 -17.35
CA SER A 137 11.03 -7.27 -17.96
C SER A 137 11.40 -6.19 -16.94
N LEU A 138 11.04 -6.37 -15.65
CA LEU A 138 11.43 -5.46 -14.58
C LEU A 138 12.96 -5.44 -14.40
N GLY A 139 13.61 -4.33 -14.74
CA GLY A 139 15.04 -4.11 -14.53
C GLY A 139 15.38 -3.68 -13.11
N GLU A 140 16.67 -3.52 -12.83
CA GLU A 140 17.13 -2.80 -11.63
C GLU A 140 16.67 -1.33 -11.70
N ASN A 141 16.44 -0.71 -10.55
CA ASN A 141 16.02 0.70 -10.44
C ASN A 141 14.85 1.07 -11.36
N SER A 142 13.89 0.17 -11.54
CA SER A 142 12.76 0.38 -12.46
C SER A 142 11.44 0.08 -11.79
N ILE A 143 10.38 0.66 -12.35
CA ILE A 143 8.99 0.36 -12.00
C ILE A 143 8.29 -0.13 -13.27
N SER A 144 7.56 -1.23 -13.18
CA SER A 144 6.69 -1.70 -14.24
C SER A 144 5.23 -1.60 -13.80
N ILE A 145 4.36 -1.12 -14.67
CA ILE A 145 2.93 -0.93 -14.42
C ILE A 145 2.14 -1.71 -15.46
N LEU A 146 1.23 -2.58 -15.03
CA LEU A 146 0.26 -3.24 -15.91
C LEU A 146 -1.14 -2.71 -15.61
N ILE A 147 -1.90 -2.36 -16.64
CA ILE A 147 -3.28 -1.89 -16.54
C ILE A 147 -4.20 -2.90 -17.26
N SER A 148 -5.14 -3.49 -16.52
CA SER A 148 -5.96 -4.63 -16.94
C SER A 148 -7.30 -4.67 -16.20
N ASP A 149 -8.31 -5.33 -16.75
CA ASP A 149 -9.57 -5.62 -16.03
C ASP A 149 -9.45 -6.78 -15.02
N GLY A 150 -8.32 -7.51 -15.06
CA GLY A 150 -7.99 -8.59 -14.15
C GLY A 150 -8.87 -9.84 -14.27
N ILE A 151 -9.54 -10.02 -15.40
CA ILE A 151 -10.43 -11.17 -15.63
C ILE A 151 -9.62 -12.34 -16.19
N TYR A 152 -9.76 -13.53 -15.57
CA TYR A 152 -9.27 -14.75 -16.19
C TYR A 152 -10.18 -15.17 -17.35
N ASP A 153 -9.59 -15.38 -18.52
CA ASP A 153 -10.23 -16.12 -19.61
C ASP A 153 -10.02 -17.62 -19.37
N ILE A 154 -11.05 -18.27 -18.83
CA ILE A 154 -11.08 -19.73 -18.66
C ILE A 154 -11.90 -20.42 -19.76
N GLY A 155 -12.55 -19.67 -20.66
CA GLY A 155 -13.36 -20.22 -21.75
C GLY A 155 -14.54 -21.10 -21.31
N GLU A 156 -15.05 -21.90 -22.25
CA GLU A 156 -16.19 -22.83 -22.05
C GLU A 156 -15.73 -24.14 -21.41
N GLU A 157 -15.21 -24.05 -20.19
CA GLU A 157 -14.79 -25.23 -19.44
C GLU A 157 -15.98 -25.95 -18.81
N SER A 158 -15.97 -27.29 -18.87
CA SER A 158 -17.03 -28.11 -18.27
C SER A 158 -17.14 -27.95 -16.75
N ASN A 159 -16.03 -27.55 -16.12
CA ASN A 159 -15.95 -27.18 -14.72
C ASN A 159 -15.19 -25.85 -14.56
N PRO A 160 -15.89 -24.71 -14.67
CA PRO A 160 -15.28 -23.39 -14.60
C PRO A 160 -14.51 -23.13 -13.30
N LEU A 161 -14.96 -23.70 -12.18
CA LEU A 161 -14.29 -23.53 -10.89
C LEU A 161 -12.93 -24.24 -10.85
N ALA A 162 -12.83 -25.44 -11.41
CA ALA A 162 -11.55 -26.16 -11.50
C ALA A 162 -10.58 -25.49 -12.48
N ALA A 163 -11.10 -24.91 -13.58
CA ALA A 163 -10.30 -24.12 -14.51
C ALA A 163 -9.77 -22.84 -13.83
N LEU A 164 -10.62 -22.15 -13.07
CA LEU A 164 -10.24 -20.98 -12.28
C LEU A 164 -9.17 -21.33 -11.23
N GLU A 165 -9.31 -22.45 -10.51
CA GLU A 165 -8.27 -22.95 -9.59
C GLU A 165 -6.93 -23.19 -10.30
N THR A 166 -6.97 -23.79 -11.50
CA THR A 166 -5.78 -24.00 -12.33
C THR A 166 -5.11 -22.68 -12.70
N GLN A 167 -5.89 -21.65 -13.04
CA GLN A 167 -5.37 -20.31 -13.30
C GLN A 167 -4.70 -19.69 -12.07
N GLY A 168 -5.30 -19.84 -10.89
CA GLY A 168 -4.72 -19.39 -9.62
C GLY A 168 -3.37 -20.06 -9.30
N ILE A 169 -3.27 -21.38 -9.54
CA ILE A 169 -2.00 -22.12 -9.43
C ILE A 169 -0.96 -21.58 -10.43
N GLY A 170 -1.40 -21.23 -11.64
CA GLY A 170 -0.58 -20.58 -12.66
C GLY A 170 -0.02 -19.23 -12.20
N THR A 171 -0.87 -18.38 -11.59
CA THR A 171 -0.45 -17.10 -11.01
C THR A 171 0.57 -17.31 -9.91
N ARG A 172 0.26 -18.19 -8.95
CA ARG A 172 1.17 -18.51 -7.84
C ARG A 172 2.54 -18.95 -8.36
N THR A 173 2.56 -19.85 -9.33
CA THR A 173 3.79 -20.35 -9.94
C THR A 173 4.57 -19.26 -10.66
N THR A 174 3.89 -18.38 -11.38
CA THR A 174 4.49 -17.25 -12.09
C THR A 174 5.17 -16.28 -11.13
N PHE A 175 4.47 -15.91 -10.05
CA PHE A 175 5.03 -15.02 -9.04
C PHE A 175 6.18 -15.67 -8.28
N ILE A 176 6.08 -16.94 -7.84
CA ILE A 176 7.19 -17.63 -7.14
C ILE A 176 8.47 -17.59 -7.97
N LYS A 177 8.39 -17.92 -9.27
CA LYS A 177 9.56 -17.93 -10.16
C LYS A 177 10.25 -16.58 -10.24
N ASN A 178 9.48 -15.50 -10.43
CA ASN A 178 10.03 -14.16 -10.55
C ASN A 178 10.53 -13.61 -9.20
N LEU A 179 9.80 -13.88 -8.12
CA LEU A 179 10.17 -13.44 -6.78
C LEU A 179 11.38 -14.19 -6.23
N GLN A 180 11.71 -15.39 -6.67
CA GLN A 180 12.97 -16.04 -6.26
C GLN A 180 14.21 -15.27 -6.73
N GLU A 181 14.11 -14.54 -7.83
CA GLU A 181 15.23 -13.85 -8.47
C GLU A 181 15.37 -12.39 -8.01
N LYS A 182 14.25 -11.73 -7.64
CA LYS A 182 14.20 -10.29 -7.37
C LYS A 182 13.46 -9.98 -6.07
N ASN A 183 13.85 -8.92 -5.37
CA ASN A 183 13.06 -8.37 -4.26
C ASN A 183 12.05 -7.35 -4.82
N THR A 184 10.87 -7.82 -5.19
CA THR A 184 9.85 -7.01 -5.86
C THR A 184 8.62 -6.89 -4.99
N GLU A 185 8.16 -5.68 -4.75
CA GLU A 185 6.81 -5.38 -4.24
C GLU A 185 5.80 -5.37 -5.40
N THR A 186 4.58 -5.84 -5.13
CA THR A 186 3.42 -5.70 -6.03
C THR A 186 2.35 -4.88 -5.33
N LEU A 187 2.11 -3.67 -5.81
CA LEU A 187 0.99 -2.84 -5.39
C LEU A 187 -0.17 -2.99 -6.39
N VAL A 188 -1.37 -3.25 -5.88
CA VAL A 188 -2.59 -3.42 -6.67
C VAL A 188 -3.58 -2.34 -6.30
N VAL A 189 -3.98 -1.54 -7.28
CA VAL A 189 -4.99 -0.49 -7.11
C VAL A 189 -6.25 -0.91 -7.86
N LYS A 190 -7.38 -0.99 -7.15
CA LYS A 190 -8.71 -1.17 -7.72
C LYS A 190 -9.32 0.19 -8.01
N LEU A 191 -9.74 0.40 -9.26
CA LEU A 191 -10.46 1.58 -9.69
C LEU A 191 -11.77 1.19 -10.37
N SER A 192 -12.68 2.15 -10.52
CA SER A 192 -13.94 2.02 -11.23
C SER A 192 -14.01 3.09 -12.32
N SER A 193 -14.41 2.69 -13.53
CA SER A 193 -14.55 3.60 -14.67
C SER A 193 -15.84 3.32 -15.42
N ASP A 194 -16.34 4.32 -16.14
CA ASP A 194 -17.37 4.10 -17.15
C ASP A 194 -16.91 3.06 -18.17
N PHE A 195 -17.81 2.13 -18.47
CA PHE A 195 -17.65 1.10 -19.48
C PHE A 195 -18.86 1.14 -20.41
N ASP A 196 -18.61 1.34 -21.70
CA ASP A 196 -19.64 1.30 -22.74
C ASP A 196 -19.10 0.48 -23.92
N GLY A 197 -19.47 -0.79 -23.97
CA GLY A 197 -18.89 -1.72 -24.91
C GLY A 197 -19.29 -3.18 -24.69
N GLN A 198 -18.58 -4.04 -25.41
CA GLN A 198 -18.75 -5.48 -25.34
C GLN A 198 -18.04 -6.01 -24.09
N TYR A 199 -18.79 -6.63 -23.17
CA TYR A 199 -18.27 -7.39 -22.05
C TYR A 199 -18.05 -8.85 -22.46
N TYR A 200 -16.93 -9.41 -22.01
CA TYR A 200 -16.48 -10.77 -22.29
C TYR A 200 -16.42 -11.50 -20.94
N PRO A 201 -17.46 -12.26 -20.58
CA PRO A 201 -17.47 -13.03 -19.35
C PRO A 201 -16.36 -14.08 -19.34
N GLY A 202 -15.71 -14.30 -18.20
CA GLY A 202 -14.61 -15.25 -18.08
C GLY A 202 -15.03 -16.72 -18.23
N VAL A 203 -16.30 -17.05 -17.91
CA VAL A 203 -16.82 -18.44 -17.88
C VAL A 203 -17.43 -18.93 -19.19
N THR A 204 -17.49 -18.08 -20.23
CA THR A 204 -18.23 -18.37 -21.47
C THR A 204 -17.73 -17.52 -22.63
N LYS A 205 -17.94 -17.97 -23.87
CA LYS A 205 -17.65 -17.17 -25.07
C LYS A 205 -18.78 -16.20 -25.44
N SER A 206 -19.92 -16.27 -24.77
CA SER A 206 -21.04 -15.36 -25.03
C SER A 206 -20.68 -13.96 -24.58
N GLN A 207 -20.95 -12.96 -25.41
CA GLN A 207 -20.62 -11.57 -25.12
C GLN A 207 -21.90 -10.77 -24.86
N GLU A 208 -21.82 -9.78 -23.97
CA GLU A 208 -22.95 -8.91 -23.64
C GLU A 208 -22.59 -7.44 -23.89
N MET A 209 -23.49 -6.65 -24.49
CA MET A 209 -23.30 -5.21 -24.59
C MET A 209 -23.76 -4.57 -23.29
N ILE A 210 -22.85 -3.89 -22.59
CA ILE A 210 -23.16 -3.25 -21.30
C ILE A 210 -22.78 -1.77 -21.34
N LYS A 211 -23.50 -0.99 -20.55
CA LYS A 211 -23.23 0.43 -20.31
C LYS A 211 -23.40 0.74 -18.83
N GLN A 212 -22.33 0.55 -18.07
CA GLN A 212 -22.32 0.64 -16.62
C GLN A 212 -20.89 0.93 -16.11
N LYS A 213 -20.73 1.17 -14.81
CA LYS A 213 -19.39 1.20 -14.21
C LYS A 213 -18.81 -0.22 -14.16
N ARG A 214 -17.49 -0.36 -14.38
CA ARG A 214 -16.77 -1.62 -14.20
C ARG A 214 -15.44 -1.40 -13.47
N PRO A 215 -15.02 -2.36 -12.63
CA PRO A 215 -13.70 -2.32 -12.04
C PRO A 215 -12.62 -2.59 -13.08
N TYR A 216 -11.47 -1.95 -12.89
CA TYR A 216 -10.20 -2.32 -13.51
C TYR A 216 -9.08 -2.12 -12.48
N TYR A 217 -7.91 -2.67 -12.79
CA TYR A 217 -6.80 -2.76 -11.85
C TYR A 217 -5.52 -2.21 -12.46
N ILE A 218 -4.74 -1.58 -11.60
CA ILE A 218 -3.38 -1.13 -11.88
C ILE A 218 -2.46 -1.95 -10.99
N TRP A 219 -1.58 -2.71 -11.63
CA TRP A 219 -0.59 -3.56 -10.99
C TRP A 219 0.77 -2.89 -11.13
N ILE A 220 1.37 -2.50 -10.01
CA ILE A 220 2.64 -1.78 -9.97
C ILE A 220 3.67 -2.71 -9.35
N PHE A 221 4.78 -2.91 -10.06
CA PHE A 221 5.88 -3.79 -9.69
C PHE A 221 7.17 -2.98 -9.57
N GLY A 222 7.89 -3.12 -8.47
CA GLY A 222 9.15 -2.41 -8.28
C GLY A 222 9.84 -2.81 -6.98
N ASP A 223 11.01 -2.22 -6.71
CA ASP A 223 11.59 -2.27 -5.38
C ASP A 223 10.69 -1.54 -4.38
N GLU A 224 10.58 -2.04 -3.13
CA GLU A 224 9.76 -1.46 -2.07
C GLU A 224 10.08 0.03 -1.89
N SER A 225 11.36 0.44 -1.90
CA SER A 225 11.72 1.86 -1.73
C SER A 225 11.25 2.76 -2.89
N LEU A 226 11.18 2.22 -4.11
CA LEU A 226 10.74 2.95 -5.30
C LEU A 226 9.23 3.06 -5.36
N VAL A 227 8.52 1.94 -5.16
CA VAL A 227 7.06 1.94 -5.04
C VAL A 227 6.67 2.87 -3.89
N ASP A 228 7.44 2.85 -2.80
CA ASP A 228 7.15 3.66 -1.64
C ASP A 228 7.22 5.14 -1.90
N LYS A 229 8.31 5.55 -2.55
CA LYS A 229 8.56 6.94 -2.87
C LYS A 229 7.52 7.51 -3.83
N PHE A 230 7.19 6.77 -4.88
CA PHE A 230 6.40 7.32 -5.99
C PHE A 230 4.90 6.99 -5.91
N PHE A 231 4.50 5.93 -5.22
CA PHE A 231 3.09 5.55 -5.08
C PHE A 231 2.68 5.57 -3.61
N SER A 232 2.63 6.77 -3.02
CA SER A 232 2.09 6.96 -1.68
C SER A 232 0.56 6.80 -1.65
N ASP A 233 0.01 6.52 -0.47
CA ASP A 233 -1.44 6.39 -0.27
C ASP A 233 -2.20 7.62 -0.78
N ASP A 234 -1.76 8.83 -0.46
CA ASP A 234 -2.39 10.07 -0.92
C ASP A 234 -2.40 10.16 -2.45
N ARG A 235 -1.31 9.75 -3.10
CA ARG A 235 -1.17 9.76 -4.56
C ARG A 235 -2.11 8.74 -5.22
N ILE A 236 -2.21 7.55 -4.65
CA ILE A 236 -3.08 6.48 -5.13
C ILE A 236 -4.54 6.87 -4.95
N GLN A 237 -4.90 7.40 -3.77
CA GLN A 237 -6.27 7.81 -3.45
C GLN A 237 -6.74 9.01 -4.30
N ALA A 238 -5.81 9.83 -4.80
CA ALA A 238 -6.11 10.93 -5.72
C ALA A 238 -6.47 10.48 -7.14
N LEU A 239 -6.24 9.20 -7.50
CA LEU A 239 -6.59 8.68 -8.82
C LEU A 239 -8.11 8.70 -9.04
N LYS A 240 -8.56 9.20 -10.20
CA LYS A 240 -9.99 9.24 -10.52
C LYS A 240 -10.57 7.82 -10.56
N GLY A 241 -11.67 7.63 -9.84
CA GLY A 241 -12.33 6.34 -9.75
C GLY A 241 -11.67 5.37 -8.77
N TYR A 242 -10.70 5.81 -7.95
CA TYR A 242 -10.12 5.00 -6.87
C TYR A 242 -11.21 4.36 -6.00
N GLN A 243 -10.99 3.09 -5.62
CA GLN A 243 -11.87 2.35 -4.72
C GLN A 243 -11.09 1.80 -3.52
N ASN A 244 -10.05 1.02 -3.79
CA ASN A 244 -9.21 0.36 -2.78
C ASN A 244 -7.83 0.04 -3.35
N HIS A 245 -6.87 -0.27 -2.48
CA HIS A 245 -5.59 -0.86 -2.90
C HIS A 245 -5.08 -1.86 -1.86
N THR A 246 -4.08 -2.66 -2.23
CA THR A 246 -3.32 -3.52 -1.33
C THR A 246 -1.92 -3.75 -1.91
N ALA A 247 -0.94 -3.95 -1.05
CA ALA A 247 0.43 -4.29 -1.46
C ALA A 247 0.79 -5.73 -1.03
N PHE A 248 1.64 -6.36 -1.83
CA PHE A 248 2.22 -7.67 -1.56
C PHE A 248 3.74 -7.54 -1.55
N LYS A 249 4.36 -7.98 -0.46
CA LYS A 249 5.80 -7.93 -0.28
C LYS A 249 6.34 -9.18 0.39
N LYS A 250 7.61 -9.47 0.13
CA LYS A 250 8.29 -10.56 0.84
C LYS A 250 8.44 -10.18 2.30
N LEU A 251 7.95 -11.04 3.18
CA LEU A 251 8.06 -10.83 4.61
C LEU A 251 9.45 -11.26 5.08
N GLY A 252 10.15 -10.31 5.67
CA GLY A 252 11.38 -10.51 6.42
C GLY A 252 11.14 -10.45 7.92
N LEU A 253 12.19 -10.71 8.70
CA LEU A 253 12.16 -10.45 10.13
C LEU A 253 12.18 -8.93 10.35
N ILE A 254 11.00 -8.34 10.48
CA ILE A 254 10.85 -6.93 10.84
C ILE A 254 10.91 -6.83 12.36
N ASN A 255 12.00 -6.25 12.86
CA ASN A 255 12.09 -5.89 14.27
C ASN A 255 11.46 -4.52 14.46
N ILE A 256 10.18 -4.51 14.83
CA ILE A 256 9.46 -3.28 15.09
C ILE A 256 9.86 -2.74 16.47
N GLU A 257 10.16 -1.45 16.55
CA GLU A 257 10.31 -0.78 17.82
C GLU A 257 8.95 -0.57 18.50
N TYR A 258 8.86 -0.94 19.76
CA TYR A 258 7.65 -0.79 20.55
C TYR A 258 7.97 -0.49 22.00
N LYS A 259 7.02 0.17 22.65
CA LYS A 259 7.05 0.44 24.09
C LYS A 259 5.68 0.15 24.67
N ASN A 260 5.66 -0.48 25.83
CA ASN A 260 4.42 -0.67 26.56
C ASN A 260 3.84 0.70 26.94
N PHE A 261 2.52 0.80 26.81
CA PHE A 261 1.77 2.01 27.07
C PHE A 261 0.52 1.67 27.92
N SER A 262 0.29 2.35 29.03
CA SER A 262 -0.87 2.11 29.90
C SER A 262 -1.55 3.42 30.28
N PHE A 263 -2.88 3.45 30.16
CA PHE A 263 -3.75 4.53 30.61
C PHE A 263 -4.77 4.02 31.63
N GLY A 264 -5.20 4.91 32.54
CA GLY A 264 -6.37 4.72 33.39
C GLY A 264 -6.23 3.61 34.43
N ASN A 265 -7.36 3.04 34.86
CA ASN A 265 -7.42 1.90 35.77
C ASN A 265 -7.10 0.59 35.03
N SER A 266 -5.92 0.49 34.41
CA SER A 266 -5.40 -0.81 34.02
C SER A 266 -4.98 -1.52 35.31
N ASN A 267 -5.46 -2.76 35.55
CA ASN A 267 -4.98 -3.58 36.67
C ASN A 267 -3.53 -4.09 36.45
N VAL A 268 -2.75 -3.34 35.67
CA VAL A 268 -1.34 -3.50 35.34
C VAL A 268 -0.65 -2.14 35.33
N LYS A 269 0.67 -2.11 35.54
CA LYS A 269 1.53 -0.93 35.35
C LYS A 269 2.78 -1.31 34.56
N ILE A 270 3.37 -0.34 33.85
CA ILE A 270 4.66 -0.54 33.17
C ILE A 270 5.77 -0.48 34.22
N THR A 271 6.72 -1.40 34.14
CA THR A 271 7.86 -1.41 35.06
C THR A 271 8.91 -0.39 34.59
N PRO A 272 9.43 0.50 35.47
CA PRO A 272 10.47 1.44 35.05
C PRO A 272 11.79 0.77 34.64
N ARG A 273 12.05 -0.45 35.15
CA ARG A 273 13.29 -1.20 34.90
C ARG A 273 13.22 -2.06 33.62
N ASP A 274 12.02 -2.38 33.18
CA ASP A 274 11.75 -3.15 31.97
C ASP A 274 10.50 -2.59 31.28
N PRO A 275 10.67 -1.59 30.38
CA PRO A 275 9.57 -0.92 29.71
C PRO A 275 8.87 -1.79 28.66
N LYS A 276 9.29 -3.05 28.49
CA LYS A 276 8.60 -4.08 27.69
C LYS A 276 7.82 -5.07 28.55
N SER A 277 7.76 -4.84 29.86
CA SER A 277 6.97 -5.63 30.81
C SER A 277 5.85 -4.83 31.46
N TYR A 278 4.78 -5.55 31.80
CA TYR A 278 3.72 -5.12 32.71
C TYR A 278 3.81 -5.88 34.02
N GLU A 279 3.67 -5.18 35.15
CA GLU A 279 3.45 -5.76 36.49
C GLU A 279 1.97 -5.72 36.82
N VAL A 280 1.43 -6.81 37.37
CA VAL A 280 0.04 -6.92 37.78
C VAL A 280 -0.20 -6.12 39.07
N LEU A 281 -1.22 -5.25 39.06
CA LEU A 281 -1.60 -4.48 40.25
C LEU A 281 -2.68 -5.17 41.08
N LYS A 282 -3.60 -5.88 40.41
CA LYS A 282 -4.70 -6.60 41.05
C LYS A 282 -4.97 -7.90 40.31
N THR A 283 -4.98 -9.00 41.03
CA THR A 283 -5.29 -10.33 40.50
C THR A 283 -6.80 -10.51 40.37
N GLY A 284 -7.22 -11.32 39.39
CA GLY A 284 -8.62 -11.72 39.21
C GLY A 284 -9.57 -10.65 38.64
N LEU A 285 -9.07 -9.46 38.29
CA LEU A 285 -9.85 -8.42 37.60
C LEU A 285 -9.44 -8.30 36.13
N PRO A 286 -10.34 -7.83 35.25
CA PRO A 286 -10.00 -7.57 33.85
C PRO A 286 -8.84 -6.62 33.69
N VAL A 287 -8.02 -6.87 32.67
CA VAL A 287 -6.88 -6.01 32.32
C VAL A 287 -7.03 -5.52 30.89
N VAL A 288 -6.66 -4.25 30.69
CA VAL A 288 -6.50 -3.62 29.38
C VAL A 288 -5.17 -2.89 29.41
N PHE A 289 -4.39 -3.02 28.35
CA PHE A 289 -3.15 -2.29 28.18
C PHE A 289 -2.89 -2.07 26.69
N SER A 290 -1.95 -1.18 26.38
CA SER A 290 -1.64 -0.81 24.99
C SER A 290 -0.14 -0.91 24.68
N ILE A 291 0.21 -0.89 23.42
CA ILE A 291 1.60 -0.90 22.97
C ILE A 291 1.73 0.20 21.93
N ALA A 292 2.62 1.15 22.20
CA ALA A 292 2.96 2.20 21.25
C ALA A 292 4.01 1.68 20.28
N THR A 293 3.76 1.84 18.98
CA THR A 293 4.65 1.37 17.91
C THR A 293 4.43 2.19 16.63
N ASN A 294 5.38 2.14 15.69
CA ASN A 294 5.23 2.74 14.37
C ASN A 294 4.75 1.66 13.40
N LEU A 295 3.61 1.87 12.73
CA LEU A 295 3.07 0.95 11.71
C LEU A 295 2.92 1.60 10.34
N ASP A 296 3.26 2.89 10.18
CA ASP A 296 3.00 3.63 8.93
C ASP A 296 3.79 3.04 7.75
N PHE A 297 4.99 2.53 8.03
CA PHE A 297 5.83 1.89 7.02
C PHE A 297 5.23 0.58 6.46
N LEU A 298 4.17 0.03 7.09
CA LEU A 298 3.53 -1.19 6.61
C LEU A 298 2.57 -0.94 5.43
N ARG A 299 2.08 0.30 5.24
CA ARG A 299 1.09 0.66 4.21
C ARG A 299 -0.18 -0.20 4.26
N LEU A 300 -0.61 -0.48 5.48
CA LEU A 300 -1.85 -1.19 5.74
C LEU A 300 -2.86 -0.16 6.20
N GLY A 301 -3.98 -0.05 5.50
CA GLY A 301 -5.03 0.89 5.89
C GLY A 301 -5.59 0.60 7.28
N GLU A 302 -6.12 1.63 7.95
CA GLU A 302 -6.65 1.54 9.32
C GLU A 302 -7.67 0.41 9.51
N ALA A 303 -8.53 0.16 8.51
CA ALA A 303 -9.49 -0.94 8.55
C ALA A 303 -8.81 -2.32 8.67
N TYR A 304 -7.63 -2.49 8.08
CA TYR A 304 -6.84 -3.71 8.19
C TYR A 304 -6.17 -3.82 9.56
N LEU A 305 -5.53 -2.74 10.02
CA LEU A 305 -4.84 -2.69 11.32
C LEU A 305 -5.82 -2.80 12.49
N ASN A 306 -7.06 -2.37 12.33
CA ASN A 306 -8.07 -2.45 13.38
C ASN A 306 -8.93 -3.73 13.32
N ASN A 307 -8.67 -4.65 12.38
CA ASN A 307 -9.43 -5.89 12.25
C ASN A 307 -8.86 -6.99 13.18
N PRO A 308 -9.60 -7.43 14.22
CA PRO A 308 -9.11 -8.44 15.16
C PRO A 308 -8.71 -9.76 14.50
N SER A 309 -9.35 -10.12 13.37
CA SER A 309 -9.04 -11.37 12.68
C SER A 309 -7.66 -11.36 12.02
N ASN A 310 -7.02 -10.20 11.87
CA ASN A 310 -5.67 -10.08 11.33
C ASN A 310 -4.58 -10.31 12.40
N TYR A 311 -4.95 -10.37 13.68
CA TYR A 311 -4.02 -10.58 14.78
C TYR A 311 -4.10 -12.01 15.33
N ARG A 312 -2.94 -12.55 15.70
CA ARG A 312 -2.85 -13.73 16.56
C ARG A 312 -2.22 -13.30 17.87
N VAL A 313 -2.96 -13.51 18.95
CA VAL A 313 -2.53 -13.19 20.31
C VAL A 313 -2.61 -14.46 21.14
N ASN A 314 -1.56 -14.76 21.90
CA ASN A 314 -1.50 -15.98 22.73
C ASN A 314 -1.95 -15.71 24.18
N LEU A 315 -1.78 -16.73 25.03
CA LEU A 315 -1.89 -16.63 26.49
C LEU A 315 -3.24 -16.10 27.02
N GLY A 316 -4.32 -16.28 26.26
CA GLY A 316 -5.67 -15.86 26.65
C GLY A 316 -5.93 -14.35 26.55
N TYR A 317 -5.00 -13.59 25.98
CA TYR A 317 -5.20 -12.18 25.64
C TYR A 317 -5.89 -12.04 24.29
N ASN A 318 -6.66 -10.97 24.14
CA ASN A 318 -7.43 -10.67 22.94
C ASN A 318 -7.07 -9.28 22.44
N PHE A 319 -6.88 -9.16 21.13
CA PHE A 319 -6.83 -7.87 20.44
C PHE A 319 -8.16 -7.12 20.65
N LYS A 320 -8.07 -5.83 20.96
CA LYS A 320 -9.22 -4.94 21.08
C LYS A 320 -9.34 -4.02 19.88
N GLU A 321 -8.31 -3.23 19.66
CA GLU A 321 -8.26 -2.21 18.61
C GLU A 321 -6.82 -1.77 18.36
N CYS A 322 -6.59 -1.21 17.18
CA CYS A 322 -5.39 -0.47 16.83
C CYS A 322 -5.83 0.93 16.43
N ILE A 323 -5.34 1.96 17.13
CA ILE A 323 -5.72 3.35 16.91
C ILE A 323 -4.49 4.14 16.50
N ARG A 324 -4.61 4.92 15.42
CA ARG A 324 -3.61 5.92 15.05
C ARG A 324 -3.55 7.03 16.08
N LEU A 325 -2.34 7.42 16.50
CA LEU A 325 -2.12 8.30 17.64
C LEU A 325 -2.77 9.68 17.49
N ASP A 326 -2.83 10.21 16.27
CA ASP A 326 -3.47 11.50 15.99
C ASP A 326 -5.01 11.45 16.03
N GLN A 327 -5.59 10.25 16.00
CA GLN A 327 -7.01 9.98 16.20
C GLN A 327 -7.33 9.59 17.65
N TYR A 328 -6.32 9.37 18.49
CA TYR A 328 -6.51 9.02 19.89
C TYR A 328 -6.90 10.25 20.72
N PRO A 329 -7.97 10.18 21.54
CA PRO A 329 -8.38 11.31 22.37
C PRO A 329 -7.38 11.55 23.52
N ASP A 330 -6.46 12.50 23.36
CA ASP A 330 -5.50 12.94 24.40
C ASP A 330 -5.88 14.28 25.05
N GLU A 331 -7.12 14.41 25.53
CA GLU A 331 -7.62 15.67 26.10
C GLU A 331 -6.75 16.22 27.25
N ASP A 332 -6.07 15.35 28.00
CA ASP A 332 -5.20 15.70 29.13
C ASP A 332 -3.70 15.86 28.76
N GLY A 333 -3.33 15.63 27.49
CA GLY A 333 -1.94 15.63 27.03
C GLY A 333 -1.07 14.54 27.70
N LYS A 334 -1.68 13.44 28.16
CA LYS A 334 -1.00 12.33 28.86
C LYS A 334 -0.27 11.43 27.88
N VAL A 335 -0.87 11.17 26.72
CA VAL A 335 -0.26 10.40 25.64
C VAL A 335 1.01 11.13 25.20
N ASP A 336 0.89 12.39 24.81
CA ASP A 336 2.01 13.22 24.35
C ASP A 336 3.18 13.24 25.34
N LYS A 337 2.89 13.43 26.64
CA LYS A 337 3.91 13.42 27.70
C LYS A 337 4.61 12.07 27.82
N ALA A 338 3.89 10.97 27.71
CA ALA A 338 4.45 9.63 27.82
C ALA A 338 5.26 9.22 26.57
N LEU A 339 4.92 9.78 25.40
CA LEU A 339 5.62 9.56 24.14
C LEU A 339 6.87 10.43 23.95
N LYS A 340 6.95 11.62 24.59
CA LYS A 340 8.09 12.55 24.48
C LYS A 340 9.48 11.96 24.74
N ASN A 341 9.57 10.86 25.50
CA ASN A 341 10.83 10.23 25.90
C ASN A 341 11.01 8.83 25.29
N ILE A 342 10.41 8.57 24.12
CA ILE A 342 10.58 7.32 23.38
C ILE A 342 11.66 7.53 22.31
N PRO A 343 12.60 6.58 22.11
CA PRO A 343 13.69 6.73 21.15
C PRO A 343 13.26 6.62 19.68
N PHE A 344 11.96 6.46 19.42
CA PHE A 344 11.37 6.32 18.09
C PHE A 344 10.05 7.09 18.05
N SER A 345 9.52 7.29 16.84
CA SER A 345 8.26 8.00 16.59
C SER A 345 7.11 7.00 16.43
N PRO A 346 6.39 6.62 17.49
CA PRO A 346 5.22 5.76 17.36
C PRO A 346 4.12 6.48 16.58
N THR A 347 3.35 5.71 15.83
CA THR A 347 2.21 6.20 15.05
C THR A 347 0.90 5.56 15.47
N HIS A 348 0.96 4.41 16.16
CA HIS A 348 -0.20 3.62 16.57
C HIS A 348 -0.10 3.15 18.02
N LEU A 349 -1.28 2.91 18.61
CA LEU A 349 -1.48 2.19 19.86
C LEU A 349 -2.26 0.89 19.59
N ILE A 350 -1.65 -0.26 19.90
CA ILE A 350 -2.31 -1.58 19.85
C ILE A 350 -2.84 -1.92 21.24
N PHE A 351 -4.15 -2.10 21.38
CA PHE A 351 -4.80 -2.44 22.64
C PHE A 351 -5.08 -3.94 22.76
N LEU A 352 -4.74 -4.50 23.93
CA LEU A 352 -5.05 -5.87 24.31
C LEU A 352 -5.90 -5.91 25.58
N SER A 353 -6.64 -7.00 25.75
CA SER A 353 -7.43 -7.25 26.94
C SER A 353 -7.47 -8.72 27.35
N SER A 354 -7.74 -8.96 28.64
CA SER A 354 -8.10 -10.28 29.17
C SER A 354 -9.06 -10.11 30.35
N GLU A 355 -9.89 -11.13 30.62
CA GLU A 355 -10.79 -11.17 31.78
C GLU A 355 -10.04 -11.20 33.12
N LYS A 356 -8.79 -11.70 33.10
CA LYS A 356 -7.87 -11.68 34.23
C LYS A 356 -6.42 -11.64 33.73
N PRO A 357 -5.47 -11.05 34.48
CA PRO A 357 -4.06 -11.11 34.10
C PRO A 357 -3.58 -12.57 34.07
N ILE A 358 -2.84 -12.94 33.02
CA ILE A 358 -2.19 -14.24 32.89
C ILE A 358 -0.69 -13.97 32.74
N LEU A 359 0.09 -14.46 33.70
CA LEU A 359 1.53 -14.22 33.75
C LEU A 359 2.26 -14.99 32.63
N GLY A 360 3.27 -14.36 32.06
CA GLY A 360 4.10 -14.95 31.01
C GLY A 360 4.31 -14.04 29.80
N PRO A 361 5.02 -14.55 28.77
CA PRO A 361 5.23 -13.84 27.52
C PRO A 361 3.95 -13.82 26.69
N VAL A 362 3.45 -12.62 26.39
CA VAL A 362 2.36 -12.41 25.44
C VAL A 362 2.97 -12.08 24.08
N GLU A 363 2.65 -12.92 23.11
CA GLU A 363 3.06 -12.79 21.72
C GLU A 363 1.91 -12.23 20.89
N ILE A 364 2.23 -11.24 20.05
CA ILE A 364 1.28 -10.49 19.25
C ILE A 364 1.81 -10.49 17.82
N SER A 365 1.16 -11.25 16.95
CA SER A 365 1.52 -11.35 15.54
C SER A 365 0.47 -10.67 14.68
N LEU A 366 0.90 -9.84 13.73
CA LEU A 366 0.06 -9.40 12.62
C LEU A 366 0.25 -10.37 11.45
N ILE A 367 -0.84 -10.97 10.97
CA ILE A 367 -0.84 -11.98 9.91
C ILE A 367 -1.13 -11.29 8.56
N PRO A 368 -0.47 -11.69 7.46
CA PRO A 368 -0.72 -11.20 6.10
C PRO A 368 -1.99 -11.83 5.48
N LYS A 369 -3.15 -11.40 5.97
CA LYS A 369 -4.44 -11.72 5.36
C LYS A 369 -4.71 -10.77 4.19
N LEU A 370 -5.52 -11.24 3.24
CA LEU A 370 -6.06 -10.34 2.22
C LEU A 370 -7.11 -9.40 2.85
N PRO A 371 -7.17 -8.13 2.44
CA PRO A 371 -8.25 -7.23 2.84
C PRO A 371 -9.64 -7.75 2.43
N SER A 372 -10.69 -7.44 3.20
CA SER A 372 -12.05 -7.93 2.94
C SER A 372 -12.62 -7.49 1.60
N TRP A 373 -12.18 -6.33 1.11
CA TRP A 373 -12.63 -5.79 -0.18
C TRP A 373 -12.37 -6.75 -1.34
N ILE A 374 -11.37 -7.64 -1.23
CA ILE A 374 -11.05 -8.64 -2.26
C ILE A 374 -12.22 -9.62 -2.45
N GLU A 375 -12.74 -10.17 -1.35
CA GLU A 375 -13.90 -11.08 -1.37
C GLU A 375 -15.18 -10.32 -1.71
N GLU A 376 -15.34 -9.07 -1.26
CA GLU A 376 -16.48 -8.22 -1.65
C GLU A 376 -16.45 -7.88 -3.16
N SER A 377 -15.27 -7.93 -3.78
CA SER A 377 -15.04 -7.59 -5.19
C SER A 377 -14.96 -8.82 -6.11
N THR A 378 -14.98 -10.04 -5.59
CA THR A 378 -14.87 -11.26 -6.38
C THR A 378 -16.23 -11.77 -6.81
N MET A 379 -16.38 -12.29 -8.02
CA MET A 379 -17.51 -13.15 -8.40
C MET A 379 -17.02 -14.46 -9.00
N VAL A 380 -17.82 -15.52 -8.85
CA VAL A 380 -17.50 -16.88 -9.34
C VAL A 380 -18.30 -17.27 -10.59
N SER A 381 -19.13 -16.37 -11.08
CA SER A 381 -19.83 -16.45 -12.37
C SER A 381 -20.24 -15.05 -12.77
N ASP A 382 -20.02 -14.72 -14.04
CA ASP A 382 -20.30 -13.40 -14.64
C ASP A 382 -21.18 -13.50 -15.89
N SER A 383 -21.84 -14.64 -16.08
CA SER A 383 -22.80 -14.87 -17.16
C SER A 383 -24.10 -15.50 -16.62
N PRO A 384 -25.24 -14.78 -16.65
CA PRO A 384 -25.38 -13.37 -17.06
C PRO A 384 -24.77 -12.39 -16.04
N LEU A 385 -24.37 -11.19 -16.50
CA LEU A 385 -23.82 -10.14 -15.65
C LEU A 385 -24.94 -9.40 -14.90
N ASN A 386 -25.45 -10.00 -13.82
CA ASN A 386 -26.64 -9.53 -13.09
C ASN A 386 -26.37 -8.31 -12.17
N GLY A 387 -26.14 -7.11 -12.71
CA GLY A 387 -25.99 -5.90 -11.89
C GLY A 387 -24.76 -5.89 -10.99
N GLU A 388 -23.76 -6.72 -11.33
CA GLU A 388 -22.53 -6.92 -10.57
C GLU A 388 -21.47 -5.87 -10.93
N GLU A 389 -21.86 -4.59 -10.96
CA GLU A 389 -21.07 -3.48 -11.52
C GLU A 389 -19.68 -3.32 -10.89
N ASN A 390 -19.53 -3.66 -9.61
CA ASN A 390 -18.30 -3.43 -8.83
C ASN A 390 -17.45 -4.69 -8.58
N ARG A 391 -17.78 -5.82 -9.21
CA ARG A 391 -17.14 -7.12 -9.00
C ARG A 391 -16.44 -7.63 -10.26
N THR A 392 -15.40 -8.43 -10.08
CA THR A 392 -14.56 -9.04 -11.12
C THR A 392 -14.58 -10.56 -10.98
N PHE A 393 -14.76 -11.27 -12.10
CA PHE A 393 -14.73 -12.73 -12.11
C PHE A 393 -13.34 -13.25 -11.70
N GLY A 394 -13.31 -14.15 -10.70
CA GLY A 394 -12.08 -14.85 -10.30
C GLY A 394 -11.04 -13.99 -9.56
N LEU A 395 -11.38 -12.77 -9.14
CA LEU A 395 -10.44 -11.86 -8.48
C LEU A 395 -9.83 -12.46 -7.21
N SER A 396 -10.63 -13.10 -6.36
CA SER A 396 -10.10 -13.70 -5.14
C SER A 396 -9.10 -14.82 -5.45
N THR A 397 -9.33 -15.61 -6.50
CA THR A 397 -8.36 -16.62 -6.96
C THR A 397 -7.05 -16.00 -7.44
N LEU A 398 -7.12 -14.91 -8.20
CA LEU A 398 -5.97 -14.13 -8.65
C LEU A 398 -5.16 -13.60 -7.47
N MET A 399 -5.82 -12.90 -6.55
CA MET A 399 -5.19 -12.23 -5.40
C MET A 399 -4.65 -13.23 -4.38
N ASN A 400 -5.33 -14.36 -4.17
CA ASN A 400 -4.81 -15.46 -3.35
C ASN A 400 -3.56 -16.10 -3.98
N GLY A 401 -3.55 -16.33 -5.30
CA GLY A 401 -2.36 -16.86 -5.99
C GLY A 401 -1.12 -15.96 -5.80
N ILE A 402 -1.30 -14.64 -5.87
CA ILE A 402 -0.24 -13.66 -5.58
C ILE A 402 0.17 -13.72 -4.11
N ASN A 403 -0.79 -13.64 -3.18
CA ASN A 403 -0.52 -13.68 -1.74
C ASN A 403 0.27 -14.93 -1.35
N GLU A 404 -0.19 -16.11 -1.77
CA GLU A 404 0.46 -17.39 -1.51
C GLU A 404 1.88 -17.45 -2.07
N ALA A 405 2.12 -16.89 -3.26
CA ALA A 405 3.45 -16.82 -3.84
C ALA A 405 4.41 -16.00 -2.99
N TYR A 406 3.97 -14.82 -2.54
CA TYR A 406 4.76 -13.97 -1.64
C TYR A 406 5.03 -14.68 -0.32
N LEU A 407 4.03 -15.31 0.28
CA LEU A 407 4.21 -16.07 1.52
C LEU A 407 5.16 -17.25 1.34
N GLU A 408 5.13 -17.96 0.21
CA GLU A 408 6.03 -19.07 -0.10
C GLU A 408 7.50 -18.65 -0.02
N VAL A 409 7.85 -17.53 -0.65
CA VAL A 409 9.23 -17.03 -0.75
C VAL A 409 9.64 -16.15 0.45
N SER A 410 8.72 -15.89 1.37
CA SER A 410 8.97 -15.09 2.58
C SER A 410 9.72 -15.90 3.63
N ASN A 411 10.57 -15.21 4.40
CA ASN A 411 11.31 -15.82 5.51
C ASN A 411 10.43 -16.02 6.75
N THR A 412 9.32 -15.29 6.83
CA THR A 412 8.35 -15.35 7.92
C THR A 412 6.93 -15.52 7.36
N LYS A 413 5.97 -15.88 8.22
CA LYS A 413 4.53 -15.93 7.88
C LYS A 413 3.73 -14.83 8.59
N GLU A 414 4.44 -13.87 9.17
CA GLU A 414 3.90 -12.78 9.99
C GLU A 414 4.50 -11.47 9.48
N ILE A 415 3.66 -10.45 9.37
CA ILE A 415 4.11 -9.10 9.01
C ILE A 415 5.04 -8.57 10.11
N PHE A 416 4.64 -8.74 11.37
CA PHE A 416 5.49 -8.51 12.52
C PHE A 416 5.10 -9.39 13.70
N ASN A 417 6.01 -9.48 14.66
CA ASN A 417 5.82 -10.16 15.93
C ASN A 417 6.31 -9.26 17.08
N LEU A 418 5.47 -9.03 18.09
CA LEU A 418 5.85 -8.33 19.32
C LEU A 418 5.73 -9.29 20.51
N ILE A 419 6.71 -9.25 21.41
CA ILE A 419 6.69 -10.02 22.66
C ILE A 419 6.75 -9.07 23.84
N ILE A 420 5.74 -9.09 24.69
CA ILE A 420 5.73 -8.39 25.97
C ILE A 420 5.67 -9.42 27.10
N ASN A 421 6.08 -9.05 28.31
CA ASN A 421 5.94 -9.94 29.47
C ASN A 421 4.94 -9.38 30.47
N ILE A 422 4.05 -10.25 30.97
CA ILE A 422 3.19 -9.97 32.11
C ILE A 422 3.81 -10.65 33.34
N LYS A 423 4.15 -9.85 34.33
CA LYS A 423 4.85 -10.25 35.56
C LYS A 423 3.98 -9.96 36.77
N ASP A 424 4.27 -10.67 37.85
CA ASP A 424 3.63 -10.45 39.15
C ASP A 424 4.03 -9.08 39.74
#